data_AF-W6A8J9-F1
#
_entry.id   AF-W6A8J9-F1
#
_cell.length_a   1.000
_cell.length_b   1.000
_cell.length_c   1.000
_cell.angle_alpha   90.00
_cell.angle_beta   90.00
_cell.angle_gamma   90.00
#
_symmetry.space_group_name_H-M   'P 1'
#
loop_
_entity.id
_entity.type
_entity.pdbx_description
1 polymer ?
#
loop_
_entity_poly.entity_id
_entity_poly.type
_entity_poly.pdbx_seq_one_letter_code
_entity_poly.pdbx_strand_id
1 'polypeptide(L)'
;MSNPIGRVKTMASLFNWFGLIASVFLAAFLIFAFSSPDWLNLKDQKFEFALWSSVTMFFATMSIAFQAYIIHFIKTSDDVTFINNRYILVLFSLSVGGLFTPFILMSLPNINVKSSVTPKISISRGYGISAASSAGVAMLTFASVLTDGNGWDTLAANSTANIILWSVLGTILFWGLINIILFVGKNALVRYENSNGSRAIMNFIAFFNLIFATIVLIWILIWSVLTILNAIASLFDRQRGFFSSLFNFMYVSMIITRQLFIMYTAWHCIKGIWAKQGEFEYNAYSKLSEKENSFNKA
;
A
#
# COMPACT_ATOMS: atom_id res chain seq x y z
N MET A 1 -34.29 -2.20 0.68
CA MET A 1 -33.29 -1.70 -0.30
C MET A 1 -31.91 -1.80 0.33
N SER A 2 -31.02 -2.65 -0.16
CA SER A 2 -29.66 -2.77 0.40
C SER A 2 -28.88 -1.48 0.14
N ASN A 3 -28.42 -0.80 1.19
CA ASN A 3 -27.57 0.39 1.07
C ASN A 3 -26.36 0.08 0.16
N PRO A 4 -26.24 0.69 -1.04
CA PRO A 4 -25.19 0.37 -1.99
C PRO A 4 -23.79 0.61 -1.40
N ILE A 5 -23.65 1.58 -0.49
CA ILE A 5 -22.40 1.87 0.21
C ILE A 5 -22.05 0.75 1.19
N GLY A 6 -23.04 0.19 1.89
CA GLY A 6 -22.86 -0.94 2.79
C GLY A 6 -22.34 -2.20 2.06
N ARG A 7 -22.80 -2.45 0.83
CA ARG A 7 -22.28 -3.52 -0.02
C ARG A 7 -20.81 -3.31 -0.38
N VAL A 8 -20.45 -2.10 -0.82
CA VAL A 8 -19.05 -1.75 -1.16
C VAL A 8 -18.14 -1.90 0.07
N LYS A 9 -18.56 -1.40 1.25
CA LYS A 9 -17.80 -1.57 2.50
C LYS A 9 -17.60 -3.04 2.86
N THR A 10 -18.63 -3.86 2.70
CA THR A 10 -18.56 -5.30 2.98
C THR A 10 -17.59 -5.99 2.04
N MET A 11 -17.70 -5.75 0.72
CA MET A 11 -16.79 -6.34 -0.27
C MET A 11 -15.35 -5.87 -0.05
N ALA A 12 -15.12 -4.58 0.15
CA ALA A 12 -13.80 -4.04 0.47
C ALA A 12 -13.23 -4.71 1.73
N SER A 13 -14.03 -4.86 2.79
CA SER A 13 -13.58 -5.56 4.00
C SER A 13 -13.20 -7.02 3.72
N LEU A 14 -14.02 -7.76 2.96
CA LEU A 14 -13.76 -9.17 2.63
C LEU A 14 -12.45 -9.35 1.85
N PHE A 15 -12.20 -8.53 0.82
CA PHE A 15 -10.95 -8.62 0.05
C PHE A 15 -9.72 -8.27 0.90
N ASN A 16 -9.82 -7.30 1.81
CA ASN A 16 -8.72 -6.99 2.71
C ASN A 16 -8.51 -8.09 3.76
N TRP A 17 -9.57 -8.75 4.24
CA TRP A 17 -9.44 -9.93 5.11
C TRP A 17 -8.73 -11.09 4.40
N PHE A 18 -9.12 -11.38 3.16
CA PHE A 18 -8.44 -12.39 2.36
C PHE A 18 -6.96 -12.05 2.15
N GLY A 19 -6.66 -10.79 1.79
CA GLY A 19 -5.29 -10.31 1.67
C GLY A 19 -4.49 -10.44 2.97
N LEU A 20 -5.13 -10.14 4.11
CA LEU A 20 -4.50 -10.22 5.44
C LEU A 20 -4.14 -11.65 5.77
N ILE A 21 -5.08 -12.57 5.59
CA ILE A 21 -4.86 -14.00 5.81
C ILE A 21 -3.72 -14.50 4.91
N ALA A 22 -3.75 -14.18 3.61
CA ALA A 22 -2.69 -14.57 2.67
C ALA A 22 -1.31 -14.00 3.06
N SER A 23 -1.27 -12.74 3.52
CA SER A 23 -0.01 -12.09 3.94
C SER A 23 0.53 -12.69 5.24
N VAL A 24 -0.34 -13.06 6.19
CA VAL A 24 0.04 -13.75 7.42
C VAL A 24 0.55 -15.16 7.11
N PHE A 25 -0.10 -15.91 6.23
CA PHE A 25 0.39 -17.21 5.78
C PHE A 25 1.74 -17.10 5.08
N LEU A 26 1.93 -16.11 4.22
CA LEU A 26 3.21 -15.86 3.57
C LEU A 26 4.29 -15.52 4.60
N ALA A 27 4.01 -14.64 5.57
CA ALA A 27 4.95 -14.31 6.63
C ALA A 27 5.32 -15.53 7.49
N ALA A 28 4.34 -16.36 7.85
CA ALA A 28 4.58 -17.60 8.60
C ALA A 28 5.40 -18.61 7.78
N PHE A 29 5.10 -18.77 6.50
CA PHE A 29 5.86 -19.60 5.59
C PHE A 29 7.31 -19.11 5.45
N LEU A 30 7.53 -17.81 5.34
CA LEU A 30 8.86 -17.20 5.29
C LEU A 30 9.63 -17.46 6.57
N ILE A 31 9.03 -17.25 7.74
CA ILE A 31 9.64 -17.58 9.04
C ILE A 31 10.03 -19.06 9.10
N PHE A 32 9.14 -19.96 8.70
CA PHE A 32 9.43 -21.40 8.63
C PHE A 32 10.59 -21.72 7.67
N ALA A 33 10.58 -21.14 6.48
CA ALA A 33 11.66 -21.30 5.51
C ALA A 33 13.01 -20.80 6.04
N PHE A 34 13.01 -19.73 6.85
CA PHE A 34 14.22 -19.22 7.51
C PHE A 34 14.71 -20.11 8.64
N SER A 35 13.80 -20.77 9.36
CA SER A 35 14.15 -21.73 10.42
C SER A 35 14.65 -23.08 9.89
N SER A 36 14.57 -23.34 8.58
CA SER A 36 15.05 -24.58 7.94
C SER A 36 15.98 -24.30 6.76
N PRO A 37 17.17 -23.71 7.00
CA PRO A 37 18.10 -23.31 5.94
C PRO A 37 18.63 -24.47 5.09
N ASP A 38 18.52 -25.71 5.57
CA ASP A 38 18.89 -26.94 4.85
C ASP A 38 18.05 -27.15 3.58
N TRP A 39 16.82 -26.64 3.51
CA TRP A 39 15.95 -26.78 2.34
C TRP A 39 16.39 -25.94 1.14
N LEU A 40 17.19 -24.89 1.37
CA LEU A 40 17.59 -23.95 0.33
C LEU A 40 19.06 -24.10 -0.07
N ASN A 41 19.86 -24.94 0.61
CA ASN A 41 21.30 -25.10 0.35
C ASN A 41 22.10 -23.77 0.39
N LEU A 42 21.64 -22.78 1.17
CA LEU A 42 22.25 -21.44 1.23
C LEU A 42 23.20 -21.23 2.42
N LYS A 43 23.75 -22.31 3.01
CA LYS A 43 24.60 -22.23 4.21
C LYS A 43 25.82 -21.31 4.04
N ASP A 44 26.34 -21.18 2.83
CA ASP A 44 27.54 -20.39 2.53
C ASP A 44 27.25 -18.91 2.25
N GLN A 45 25.97 -18.52 2.09
CA GLN A 45 25.55 -17.14 1.79
C GLN A 45 24.64 -16.56 2.88
N LYS A 46 24.98 -16.79 4.15
CA LYS A 46 24.17 -16.36 5.31
C LYS A 46 23.77 -14.88 5.28
N PHE A 47 24.66 -13.99 4.84
CA PHE A 47 24.37 -12.55 4.75
C PHE A 47 23.32 -12.23 3.68
N GLU A 48 23.45 -12.78 2.47
CA GLU A 48 22.49 -12.56 1.39
C GLU A 48 21.12 -13.12 1.77
N PHE A 49 21.11 -14.30 2.41
CA PHE A 49 19.88 -14.90 2.94
C PHE A 49 19.23 -14.04 4.02
N ALA A 50 20.01 -13.50 4.97
CA ALA A 50 19.51 -12.56 5.98
C ALA A 50 18.95 -11.27 5.34
N LEU A 51 19.62 -10.74 4.31
CA LEU A 51 19.18 -9.56 3.60
C LEU A 51 17.82 -9.79 2.90
N TRP A 52 17.72 -10.85 2.10
CA TRP A 52 16.49 -11.18 1.37
C TRP A 52 15.34 -11.53 2.30
N SER A 53 15.60 -12.26 3.39
CA SER A 53 14.60 -12.56 4.41
C SER A 53 14.08 -11.30 5.09
N SER A 54 14.97 -10.38 5.48
CA SER A 54 14.62 -9.08 6.07
C SER A 54 13.77 -8.23 5.13
N VAL A 55 14.19 -8.08 3.87
CA VAL A 55 13.45 -7.31 2.85
C VAL A 55 12.08 -7.93 2.58
N THR A 56 12.00 -9.25 2.48
CA THR A 56 10.71 -9.91 2.22
C THR A 56 9.76 -9.78 3.41
N MET A 57 10.28 -9.93 4.64
CA MET A 57 9.49 -9.72 5.87
C MET A 57 9.07 -8.27 6.06
N PHE A 58 9.87 -7.30 5.61
CA PHE A 58 9.48 -5.89 5.57
C PHE A 58 8.20 -5.71 4.75
N PHE A 59 8.18 -6.20 3.50
CA PHE A 59 7.02 -6.06 2.62
C PHE A 59 5.81 -6.89 3.10
N ALA A 60 6.03 -8.10 3.61
CA ALA A 60 4.96 -8.93 4.16
C ALA A 60 4.29 -8.25 5.37
N THR A 61 5.08 -7.69 6.29
CA THR A 61 4.57 -6.98 7.46
C THR A 61 3.88 -5.67 7.07
N MET A 62 4.43 -4.93 6.10
CA MET A 62 3.81 -3.73 5.55
C MET A 62 2.43 -4.03 4.93
N SER A 63 2.31 -5.15 4.21
CA SER A 63 1.04 -5.66 3.67
C SER A 63 0.01 -5.92 4.77
N ILE A 64 0.39 -6.65 5.82
CA ILE A 64 -0.46 -6.93 6.98
C ILE A 64 -0.92 -5.62 7.63
N ALA A 65 0.01 -4.68 7.86
CA ALA A 65 -0.28 -3.41 8.53
C ALA A 65 -1.28 -2.54 7.73
N PHE A 66 -1.11 -2.41 6.41
CA PHE A 66 -2.04 -1.64 5.58
C PHE A 66 -3.41 -2.32 5.47
N GLN A 67 -3.46 -3.64 5.30
CA GLN A 67 -4.74 -4.35 5.22
C GLN A 67 -5.49 -4.28 6.56
N ALA A 68 -4.80 -4.43 7.69
CA ALA A 68 -5.37 -4.25 9.03
C ALA A 68 -5.89 -2.82 9.22
N TYR A 69 -5.13 -1.81 8.79
CA TYR A 69 -5.55 -0.41 8.82
C TYR A 69 -6.83 -0.18 8.01
N ILE A 70 -6.89 -0.70 6.77
CA ILE A 70 -8.06 -0.57 5.90
C ILE A 70 -9.29 -1.23 6.54
N ILE A 71 -9.15 -2.44 7.09
CA ILE A 71 -10.25 -3.15 7.77
C ILE A 71 -10.74 -2.34 8.98
N HIS A 72 -9.82 -1.86 9.82
CA HIS A 72 -10.15 -1.05 10.98
C HIS A 72 -10.87 0.24 10.58
N PHE A 73 -10.39 0.92 9.53
CA PHE A 73 -11.01 2.13 9.00
C PHE A 73 -12.42 1.86 8.48
N ILE A 74 -12.63 0.80 7.70
CA ILE A 74 -13.95 0.44 7.16
C ILE A 74 -14.96 0.16 8.28
N LYS A 75 -14.53 -0.53 9.35
CA LYS A 75 -15.40 -0.91 10.46
C LYS A 75 -15.74 0.24 11.41
N THR A 76 -14.87 1.24 11.53
CA THR A 76 -15.03 2.35 12.49
C THR A 76 -15.50 3.66 11.86
N SER A 77 -15.46 3.79 10.53
CA SER A 77 -15.89 5.00 9.83
C SER A 77 -17.35 4.96 9.41
N ASP A 78 -18.02 6.11 9.53
CA ASP A 78 -19.33 6.35 8.93
C ASP A 78 -19.24 6.33 7.40
N ASP A 79 -20.36 6.09 6.71
CA ASP A 79 -20.41 5.96 5.25
C ASP A 79 -19.89 7.21 4.52
N VAL A 80 -20.17 8.40 5.05
CA VAL A 80 -19.68 9.68 4.52
C VAL A 80 -18.16 9.78 4.65
N THR A 81 -17.63 9.45 5.83
CA THR A 81 -16.20 9.45 6.11
C THR A 81 -15.48 8.41 5.25
N PHE A 82 -16.09 7.24 5.04
CA PHE A 82 -15.57 6.19 4.18
C PHE A 82 -15.42 6.65 2.72
N ILE A 83 -16.46 7.25 2.14
CA ILE A 83 -16.44 7.71 0.75
C ILE A 83 -15.38 8.80 0.55
N ASN A 84 -15.28 9.75 1.49
CA ASN A 84 -14.33 10.86 1.37
C ASN A 84 -12.86 10.43 1.50
N ASN A 85 -12.58 9.34 2.23
CA ASN A 85 -11.23 8.84 2.43
C ASN A 85 -10.87 7.69 1.47
N ARG A 86 -11.72 7.39 0.48
CA ARG A 86 -11.50 6.29 -0.46
C ARG A 86 -10.14 6.34 -1.16
N TYR A 87 -9.64 7.53 -1.51
CA TYR A 87 -8.32 7.66 -2.16
C TYR A 87 -7.16 7.27 -1.23
N ILE A 88 -7.32 7.45 0.07
CA ILE A 88 -6.32 7.03 1.05
C ILE A 88 -6.32 5.51 1.19
N LEU A 89 -7.50 4.89 1.18
CA LEU A 89 -7.65 3.44 1.20
C LEU A 89 -7.12 2.80 -0.10
N VAL A 90 -7.36 3.46 -1.24
CA VAL A 90 -6.78 3.11 -2.54
C VAL A 90 -5.26 3.20 -2.48
N LEU A 91 -4.70 4.29 -1.95
CA LEU A 91 -3.25 4.48 -1.80
C LEU A 91 -2.63 3.32 -1.01
N PHE A 92 -3.18 2.99 0.16
CA PHE A 92 -2.65 1.90 0.99
C PHE A 92 -2.75 0.56 0.28
N SER A 93 -3.87 0.28 -0.41
CA SER A 93 -4.00 -0.97 -1.16
C SER A 93 -3.05 -1.05 -2.36
N LEU A 94 -2.88 0.03 -3.12
CA LEU A 94 -1.97 0.06 -4.27
C LEU A 94 -0.51 -0.07 -3.82
N SER A 95 -0.15 0.51 -2.66
CA SER A 95 1.21 0.44 -2.09
C SER A 95 1.66 -1.01 -1.81
N VAL A 96 0.73 -1.95 -1.61
CA VAL A 96 1.01 -3.38 -1.39
C VAL A 96 0.56 -4.25 -2.57
N GLY A 97 0.26 -3.65 -3.72
CA GLY A 97 -0.10 -4.37 -4.95
C GLY A 97 -1.53 -4.93 -4.99
N GLY A 98 -2.41 -4.51 -4.09
CA GLY A 98 -3.82 -4.92 -4.09
C GLY A 98 -4.61 -4.30 -5.24
N LEU A 99 -5.44 -5.11 -5.92
CA LEU A 99 -6.21 -4.71 -7.11
C LEU A 99 -7.72 -4.59 -6.85
N PHE A 100 -8.28 -5.51 -6.06
CA PHE A 100 -9.72 -5.56 -5.81
C PHE A 100 -10.20 -4.39 -4.97
N THR A 101 -9.45 -4.02 -3.92
CA THR A 101 -9.80 -2.88 -3.07
C THR A 101 -9.86 -1.57 -3.87
N PRO A 102 -8.87 -1.22 -4.73
CA PRO A 102 -9.00 -0.06 -5.60
C PRO A 102 -10.17 -0.14 -6.58
N PHE A 103 -10.39 -1.31 -7.19
CA PHE A 103 -11.51 -1.53 -8.12
C PHE A 103 -12.87 -1.21 -7.49
N ILE A 104 -13.08 -1.69 -6.27
CA ILE A 104 -14.35 -1.54 -5.55
C ILE A 104 -14.50 -0.13 -4.99
N LEU A 105 -13.41 0.49 -4.52
CA LEU A 105 -13.47 1.85 -4.00
C LEU A 105 -13.67 2.91 -5.09
N MET A 106 -13.19 2.64 -6.31
CA MET A 106 -13.42 3.51 -7.45
C MET A 106 -14.86 3.46 -7.98
N SER A 107 -15.68 2.47 -7.57
CA SER A 107 -17.10 2.42 -7.93
C SER A 107 -17.99 3.29 -7.03
N LEU A 108 -17.45 3.91 -5.98
CA LEU A 108 -18.22 4.75 -5.06
C LEU A 108 -18.66 6.07 -5.70
N PRO A 109 -19.89 6.54 -5.44
CA PRO A 109 -20.35 7.85 -5.93
C PRO A 109 -19.54 8.98 -5.27
N ASN A 110 -19.41 10.11 -5.97
CA ASN A 110 -18.88 11.32 -5.38
C ASN A 110 -19.98 12.05 -4.65
N ILE A 111 -19.81 12.22 -3.35
CA ILE A 111 -20.69 13.05 -2.53
C ILE A 111 -19.91 14.27 -2.05
N ASN A 112 -20.45 15.45 -2.28
CA ASN A 112 -19.88 16.71 -1.80
C ASN A 112 -20.20 16.86 -0.32
N VAL A 113 -19.46 16.15 0.53
CA VAL A 113 -19.61 16.27 2.00
C VAL A 113 -18.23 16.48 2.62
N LYS A 114 -18.12 17.45 3.53
CA LYS A 114 -16.86 17.71 4.24
C LYS A 114 -16.55 16.56 5.21
N SER A 115 -15.48 15.81 4.95
CA SER A 115 -14.96 14.77 5.85
C SER A 115 -14.44 15.37 7.15
N SER A 116 -14.75 14.74 8.28
CA SER A 116 -14.15 15.02 9.59
C SER A 116 -12.70 14.54 9.71
N VAL A 117 -12.24 13.67 8.82
CA VAL A 117 -10.86 13.17 8.78
C VAL A 117 -10.07 13.91 7.71
N THR A 118 -9.03 14.64 8.12
CA THR A 118 -8.07 15.28 7.21
C THR A 118 -7.21 14.20 6.54
N PRO A 119 -7.15 14.13 5.20
CA PRO A 119 -6.40 13.09 4.49
C PRO A 119 -4.94 12.96 4.92
N LYS A 120 -4.31 14.11 5.20
CA LYS A 120 -2.95 14.22 5.72
C LYS A 120 -2.74 13.42 7.01
N ILE A 121 -3.70 13.45 7.93
CA ILE A 121 -3.62 12.73 9.22
C ILE A 121 -3.79 11.24 9.00
N SER A 122 -4.76 10.82 8.18
CA SER A 122 -5.00 9.40 7.92
C SER A 122 -3.82 8.74 7.19
N ILE A 123 -3.24 9.43 6.20
CA ILE A 123 -2.00 9.02 5.52
C ILE A 123 -0.86 8.86 6.53
N SER A 124 -0.61 9.86 7.37
CA SER A 124 0.45 9.80 8.39
C SER A 124 0.25 8.68 9.41
N ARG A 125 -1.01 8.38 9.81
CA ARG A 125 -1.31 7.26 10.70
C ARG A 125 -0.98 5.91 10.06
N GLY A 126 -1.45 5.69 8.82
CA GLY A 126 -1.22 4.44 8.12
C GLY A 126 0.26 4.22 7.80
N TYR A 127 0.97 5.24 7.30
CA TYR A 127 2.42 5.15 7.09
C TYR A 127 3.21 5.03 8.39
N GLY A 128 2.81 5.69 9.48
CA GLY A 128 3.48 5.56 10.77
C GLY A 128 3.45 4.14 11.31
N ILE A 129 2.25 3.54 11.39
CA ILE A 129 2.07 2.18 11.89
C ILE A 129 2.78 1.16 11.00
N SER A 130 2.60 1.28 9.67
CA SER A 130 3.21 0.34 8.72
C SER A 130 4.74 0.46 8.70
N ALA A 131 5.31 1.66 8.64
CA ALA A 131 6.76 1.85 8.62
C ALA A 131 7.42 1.35 9.91
N ALA A 132 6.84 1.66 11.08
CA ALA A 132 7.41 1.21 12.35
C ALA A 132 7.32 -0.31 12.52
N SER A 133 6.17 -0.92 12.22
CA SER A 133 6.00 -2.37 12.33
C SER A 133 6.86 -3.14 11.32
N SER A 134 6.86 -2.73 10.05
CA SER A 134 7.66 -3.38 9.00
C SER A 134 9.15 -3.26 9.24
N ALA A 135 9.66 -2.08 9.57
CA ALA A 135 11.07 -1.90 9.89
C ALA A 135 11.49 -2.68 11.13
N GLY A 136 10.67 -2.65 12.19
CA GLY A 136 10.92 -3.42 13.41
C GLY A 136 11.01 -4.92 13.15
N VAL A 137 10.03 -5.50 12.43
CA VAL A 137 10.04 -6.93 12.08
C VAL A 137 11.20 -7.28 11.15
N ALA A 138 11.51 -6.42 10.18
CA ALA A 138 12.64 -6.62 9.27
C ALA A 138 13.99 -6.62 10.01
N MET A 139 14.18 -5.71 10.96
CA MET A 139 15.37 -5.64 11.82
C MET A 139 15.49 -6.90 12.69
N LEU A 140 14.38 -7.33 13.32
CA LEU A 140 14.35 -8.56 14.11
C LEU A 140 14.65 -9.79 13.27
N THR A 141 14.09 -9.87 12.05
CA THR A 141 14.34 -10.97 11.10
C THR A 141 15.82 -11.01 10.73
N PHE A 142 16.38 -9.86 10.31
CA PHE A 142 17.79 -9.75 9.94
C PHE A 142 18.72 -10.17 11.08
N ALA A 143 18.45 -9.66 12.29
CA ALA A 143 19.20 -10.02 13.48
C ALA A 143 19.11 -11.52 13.76
N SER A 144 17.90 -12.10 13.74
CA SER A 144 17.68 -13.51 14.06
C SER A 144 18.40 -14.48 13.11
N VAL A 145 18.47 -14.14 11.81
CA VAL A 145 19.14 -15.00 10.81
C VAL A 145 20.67 -14.89 10.92
N LEU A 146 21.21 -13.73 11.29
CA LEU A 146 22.65 -13.53 11.42
C LEU A 146 23.25 -13.99 12.75
N THR A 147 22.47 -14.01 13.83
CA THR A 147 22.94 -14.41 15.16
C THR A 147 22.84 -15.91 15.40
N ASP A 148 22.22 -16.67 14.48
CA ASP A 148 22.07 -18.13 14.57
C ASP A 148 23.45 -18.82 14.56
N GLY A 149 23.93 -19.10 15.78
CA GLY A 149 25.16 -19.83 16.09
C GLY A 149 26.38 -19.00 16.52
N ASN A 150 26.41 -17.67 16.32
CA ASN A 150 27.65 -16.88 16.47
C ASN A 150 27.55 -15.66 17.42
N GLY A 151 26.41 -15.44 18.09
CA GLY A 151 26.23 -14.35 19.06
C GLY A 151 26.10 -12.96 18.42
N TRP A 152 26.07 -11.91 19.25
CA TRP A 152 25.88 -10.51 18.80
C TRP A 152 27.11 -9.93 18.09
N ASP A 153 28.26 -10.60 18.17
CA ASP A 153 29.52 -10.14 17.57
C ASP A 153 29.49 -10.20 16.04
N THR A 154 28.65 -11.06 15.44
CA THR A 154 28.45 -11.08 13.97
C THR A 154 27.63 -9.89 13.46
N LEU A 155 26.81 -9.28 14.31
CA LEU A 155 26.11 -8.03 13.98
C LEU A 155 27.06 -6.83 14.08
N ALA A 156 28.03 -6.89 15.00
CA ALA A 156 29.08 -5.90 15.17
C ALA A 156 30.27 -6.07 14.20
N ALA A 157 30.36 -7.23 13.52
CA ALA A 157 31.33 -7.42 12.45
C ALA A 157 31.05 -6.39 11.34
N ASN A 158 31.98 -5.42 11.23
CA ASN A 158 31.89 -4.19 10.45
C ASN A 158 31.90 -4.43 8.92
N SER A 159 30.96 -5.21 8.41
CA SER A 159 30.62 -5.16 6.99
C SER A 159 29.89 -3.84 6.73
N THR A 160 30.40 -3.03 5.82
CA THR A 160 29.75 -1.79 5.36
C THR A 160 28.28 -2.02 5.00
N ALA A 161 27.96 -3.21 4.48
CA ALA A 161 26.59 -3.60 4.14
C ALA A 161 25.67 -3.77 5.36
N ASN A 162 26.17 -4.30 6.48
CA ASN A 162 25.41 -4.38 7.74
C ASN A 162 25.03 -2.98 8.23
N ILE A 163 26.02 -2.09 8.28
CA ILE A 163 25.83 -0.71 8.76
C ILE A 163 24.81 0.02 7.90
N ILE A 164 24.90 -0.10 6.57
CA ILE A 164 23.95 0.51 5.64
C ILE A 164 22.53 -0.01 5.89
N LEU A 165 22.33 -1.33 5.99
CA LEU A 165 20.99 -1.89 6.20
C LEU A 165 20.37 -1.44 7.52
N TRP A 166 21.12 -1.55 8.62
CA TRP A 166 20.68 -1.09 9.94
C TRP A 166 20.37 0.41 9.96
N SER A 167 21.15 1.23 9.25
CA SER A 167 20.91 2.68 9.14
C SER A 167 19.62 2.99 8.36
N VAL A 168 19.39 2.28 7.25
CA VAL A 168 18.18 2.44 6.43
C VAL A 168 16.94 2.01 7.22
N LEU A 169 16.93 0.80 7.78
CA LEU A 169 15.80 0.30 8.58
C LEU A 169 15.58 1.13 9.84
N GLY A 170 16.67 1.57 10.50
CA GLY A 170 16.62 2.45 11.66
C GLY A 170 15.99 3.80 11.34
N THR A 171 16.31 4.39 10.18
CA THR A 171 15.70 5.65 9.73
C THR A 171 14.21 5.47 9.41
N ILE A 172 13.82 4.36 8.78
CA ILE A 172 12.41 4.05 8.52
C ILE A 172 11.64 3.85 9.83
N LEU A 173 12.23 3.11 10.78
CA LEU A 173 11.64 2.89 12.11
C LEU A 173 11.47 4.21 12.86
N PHE A 174 12.51 5.05 12.88
CA PHE A 174 12.47 6.37 13.50
C PHE A 174 11.38 7.25 12.89
N TRP A 175 11.29 7.29 11.55
CA TRP A 175 10.24 8.02 10.85
C TRP A 175 8.84 7.47 11.18
N GLY A 176 8.69 6.15 11.27
CA GLY A 176 7.45 5.50 11.68
C GLY A 176 7.03 5.89 13.10
N LEU A 177 7.96 5.87 14.06
CA LEU A 177 7.72 6.21 15.46
C LEU A 177 7.32 7.68 15.64
N ILE A 178 7.97 8.61 14.95
CA ILE A 178 7.58 10.04 14.94
C ILE A 178 6.11 10.17 14.51
N ASN A 179 5.73 9.48 13.44
CA ASN A 179 4.36 9.51 12.94
C ASN A 179 3.35 8.90 13.92
N ILE A 180 3.70 7.81 14.60
CA ILE A 180 2.86 7.21 15.62
C ILE A 180 2.63 8.18 16.78
N ILE A 181 3.69 8.76 17.33
CA ILE A 181 3.63 9.68 18.48
C ILE A 181 2.74 10.89 18.17
N LEU A 182 2.85 11.43 16.96
CA LEU A 182 2.15 12.66 16.58
C LEU A 182 0.71 12.42 16.13
N PHE A 183 0.43 11.32 15.41
CA PHE A 183 -0.85 11.16 14.72
C PHE A 183 -1.74 10.03 15.27
N VAL A 184 -1.21 9.01 15.96
CA VAL A 184 -2.01 7.84 16.38
C VAL A 184 -2.76 8.07 17.70
N GLY A 185 -2.35 9.05 18.52
CA GLY A 185 -3.00 9.35 19.80
C GLY A 185 -4.47 9.80 19.68
N LYS A 186 -5.30 9.47 20.68
CA LYS A 186 -6.73 9.85 20.77
C LYS A 186 -6.97 11.36 20.63
N ASN A 187 -6.00 12.18 21.05
CA ASN A 187 -6.07 13.64 21.00
C ASN A 187 -5.40 14.26 19.76
N ALA A 188 -4.96 13.46 18.78
CA ALA A 188 -4.21 13.98 17.63
C ALA A 188 -5.04 14.93 16.74
N LEU A 189 -6.35 14.68 16.58
CA LEU A 189 -7.26 15.57 15.85
C LEU A 189 -7.39 16.92 16.57
N VAL A 190 -7.63 16.90 17.88
CA VAL A 190 -7.74 18.11 18.72
C VAL A 190 -6.43 18.91 18.72
N ARG A 191 -5.27 18.24 18.78
CA ARG A 191 -3.95 18.89 18.71
C ARG A 191 -3.61 19.46 17.33
N TYR A 192 -4.15 18.86 16.27
CA TYR A 192 -3.99 19.34 14.90
C TYR A 192 -4.86 20.57 14.62
N GLU A 193 -6.05 20.62 15.23
CA GLU A 193 -6.98 21.74 15.10
C GLU A 193 -6.61 22.92 15.99
N ASN A 194 -6.03 22.68 17.18
CA ASN A 194 -5.56 23.73 18.07
C ASN A 194 -4.34 24.48 17.50
N SER A 195 -4.39 25.81 17.52
CA SER A 195 -3.43 26.73 16.90
C SER A 195 -2.07 26.86 17.62
N ASN A 196 -1.60 25.84 18.31
CA ASN A 196 -0.31 25.86 19.01
C ASN A 196 0.83 25.39 18.09
N GLY A 197 2.09 25.63 18.48
CA GLY A 197 3.30 25.24 17.73
C GLY A 197 3.34 23.76 17.30
N SER A 198 2.61 22.87 17.99
CA SER A 198 2.37 21.48 17.59
C SER A 198 1.75 21.34 16.19
N ARG A 199 0.90 22.29 15.75
CA ARG A 199 0.24 22.26 14.44
C ARG A 199 1.23 22.46 13.30
N ALA A 200 2.24 23.31 13.48
CA ALA A 200 3.26 23.55 12.45
C ALA A 200 4.09 22.29 12.19
N ILE A 201 4.53 21.61 13.26
CA ILE A 201 5.29 20.36 13.18
C ILE A 201 4.44 19.24 12.56
N MET A 202 3.18 19.09 12.99
CA MET A 202 2.27 18.10 12.40
C MET A 202 1.97 18.40 10.93
N ASN A 203 1.81 19.66 10.53
CA ASN A 203 1.62 20.01 9.13
C ASN A 203 2.85 19.73 8.27
N PHE A 204 4.04 20.02 8.80
CA PHE A 204 5.30 19.75 8.12
C PHE A 204 5.46 18.25 7.85
N ILE A 205 5.32 17.41 8.87
CA ILE A 205 5.47 15.96 8.73
C ILE A 205 4.39 15.37 7.82
N ALA A 206 3.15 15.80 7.97
CA ALA A 206 2.07 15.30 7.12
C ALA A 206 2.21 15.75 5.65
N PHE A 207 2.85 16.89 5.39
CA PHE A 207 3.22 17.31 4.04
C PHE A 207 4.32 16.42 3.45
N PHE A 208 5.36 16.07 4.23
CA PHE A 208 6.37 15.10 3.79
C PHE A 208 5.79 13.72 3.48
N ASN A 209 4.88 13.22 4.33
CA ASN A 209 4.21 11.94 4.05
C ASN A 209 3.35 11.98 2.79
N LEU A 210 2.75 13.14 2.49
CA LEU A 210 1.98 13.32 1.26
C LEU A 210 2.89 13.34 0.02
N ILE A 211 4.07 13.97 0.12
CA ILE A 211 5.11 13.88 -0.92
C ILE A 211 5.55 12.42 -1.09
N PHE A 212 5.84 11.72 -0.01
CA PHE A 212 6.24 10.31 -0.04
C PHE A 212 5.15 9.44 -0.71
N ALA A 213 3.89 9.62 -0.33
CA ALA A 213 2.75 8.96 -0.97
C ALA A 213 2.72 9.19 -2.49
N THR A 214 2.99 10.43 -2.91
CA THR A 214 3.00 10.81 -4.31
C THR A 214 4.16 10.15 -5.06
N ILE A 215 5.35 10.11 -4.45
CA ILE A 215 6.53 9.42 -5.01
C ILE A 215 6.23 7.93 -5.19
N VAL A 216 5.61 7.28 -4.20
CA VAL A 216 5.20 5.86 -4.29
C VAL A 216 4.21 5.65 -5.44
N LEU A 217 3.20 6.51 -5.59
CA LEU A 217 2.25 6.41 -6.70
C LEU A 217 2.92 6.64 -8.06
N ILE A 218 3.85 7.59 -8.18
CA ILE A 218 4.65 7.80 -9.40
C ILE A 218 5.50 6.58 -9.71
N TRP A 219 6.12 5.97 -8.70
CA TRP A 219 6.89 4.74 -8.86
C TRP A 219 6.02 3.59 -9.39
N ILE A 220 4.81 3.42 -8.85
CA ILE A 220 3.83 2.44 -9.33
C ILE A 220 3.46 2.71 -10.80
N LEU A 221 3.30 3.98 -11.20
CA LEU A 221 3.04 4.34 -12.60
C LEU A 221 4.20 3.92 -13.52
N ILE A 222 5.44 4.25 -13.14
CA ILE A 222 6.63 3.85 -13.90
C ILE A 222 6.71 2.33 -14.02
N TRP A 223 6.53 1.61 -12.92
CA TRP A 223 6.58 0.15 -12.90
C TRP A 223 5.46 -0.49 -13.73
N SER A 224 4.27 0.12 -13.75
CA SER A 224 3.15 -0.31 -14.58
C SER A 224 3.49 -0.16 -16.07
N VAL A 225 4.11 0.95 -16.47
CA VAL A 225 4.59 1.17 -17.85
C VAL A 225 5.66 0.15 -18.24
N LEU A 226 6.67 -0.08 -17.39
CA LEU A 226 7.70 -1.09 -17.62
C LEU A 226 7.10 -2.49 -17.76
N THR A 227 6.09 -2.81 -16.96
CA THR A 227 5.39 -4.11 -17.04
C THR A 227 4.62 -4.26 -18.34
N ILE A 228 3.98 -3.19 -18.85
CA ILE A 228 3.32 -3.18 -20.16
C ILE A 228 4.35 -3.41 -21.27
N LEU A 229 5.49 -2.70 -21.23
CA LEU A 229 6.56 -2.87 -22.22
C LEU A 229 7.11 -4.31 -22.22
N ASN A 230 7.34 -4.89 -21.04
CA ASN A 230 7.76 -6.28 -20.91
C ASN A 230 6.70 -7.27 -21.43
N ALA A 231 5.42 -7.02 -21.16
CA ALA A 231 4.34 -7.85 -21.65
C ALA A 231 4.25 -7.80 -23.19
N ILE A 232 4.39 -6.61 -23.79
CA ILE A 232 4.44 -6.45 -25.25
C ILE A 232 5.69 -7.13 -25.83
N ALA A 233 6.86 -6.98 -25.21
CA ALA A 233 8.09 -7.64 -25.63
C ALA A 233 7.93 -9.17 -25.65
N SER A 234 7.19 -9.73 -24.68
CA SER A 234 6.92 -11.17 -24.61
C SER A 234 6.05 -11.72 -25.75
N LEU A 235 5.38 -10.87 -26.53
CA LEU A 235 4.64 -11.27 -27.73
C LEU A 235 5.53 -11.50 -28.95
N PHE A 236 6.71 -10.88 -28.97
CA PHE A 236 7.66 -10.99 -30.09
C PHE A 236 8.64 -12.17 -29.94
N ASP A 237 8.48 -12.95 -28.87
CA ASP A 237 9.29 -14.12 -28.59
C ASP A 237 8.93 -15.28 -29.54
N ARG A 238 9.80 -15.52 -30.53
CA ARG A 238 9.57 -16.37 -31.71
C ARG A 238 9.55 -17.87 -31.45
N GLN A 239 9.82 -18.33 -30.23
CA GLN A 239 9.97 -19.77 -29.93
C GLN A 239 8.67 -20.51 -29.57
N ARG A 240 7.49 -19.93 -29.81
CA ARG A 240 6.20 -20.47 -29.29
C ARG A 240 5.30 -21.01 -30.40
N GLY A 241 4.79 -22.24 -30.22
CA GLY A 241 3.80 -22.85 -31.12
C GLY A 241 2.45 -22.11 -31.13
N PHE A 242 1.58 -22.41 -32.11
CA PHE A 242 0.32 -21.68 -32.37
C PHE A 242 -0.59 -21.51 -31.13
N PHE A 243 -0.87 -22.60 -30.40
CA PHE A 243 -1.68 -22.53 -29.17
C PHE A 243 -1.00 -21.74 -28.06
N SER A 244 0.33 -21.86 -27.93
CA SER A 244 1.11 -21.08 -26.95
C SER A 244 1.06 -19.59 -27.27
N SER A 245 1.08 -19.21 -28.55
CA SER A 245 0.94 -17.83 -29.00
C SER A 245 -0.44 -17.23 -28.68
N LEU A 246 -1.53 -17.99 -28.89
CA LEU A 246 -2.89 -17.55 -28.55
C LEU A 246 -3.09 -17.31 -27.04
N PHE A 247 -2.67 -18.26 -26.19
CA PHE A 247 -2.75 -18.08 -24.74
C PHE A 247 -1.86 -16.94 -24.24
N ASN A 248 -0.68 -16.76 -24.86
CA ASN A 248 0.20 -15.63 -24.56
C ASN A 248 -0.45 -14.29 -24.90
N PHE A 249 -1.17 -14.19 -26.02
CA PHE A 249 -1.90 -12.98 -26.39
C PHE A 249 -2.99 -12.63 -25.38
N MET A 250 -3.78 -13.62 -24.95
CA MET A 250 -4.81 -13.42 -23.92
C MET A 250 -4.20 -12.99 -22.58
N TYR A 251 -3.10 -13.64 -22.16
CA TYR A 251 -2.38 -13.32 -20.93
C TYR A 251 -1.79 -11.90 -20.96
N VAL A 252 -1.15 -11.51 -22.07
CA VAL A 252 -0.60 -10.16 -22.25
C VAL A 252 -1.71 -9.11 -22.27
N SER A 253 -2.84 -9.37 -22.95
CA SER A 253 -3.99 -8.48 -22.91
C SER A 253 -4.50 -8.26 -21.49
N MET A 254 -4.64 -9.34 -20.70
CA MET A 254 -5.02 -9.26 -19.29
C MET A 254 -4.02 -8.43 -18.45
N ILE A 255 -2.71 -8.62 -18.66
CA ILE A 255 -1.69 -7.80 -17.99
C ILE A 255 -1.86 -6.34 -18.37
N ILE A 256 -1.98 -6.01 -19.66
CA ILE A 256 -2.12 -4.63 -20.13
C ILE A 256 -3.36 -3.99 -19.51
N THR A 257 -4.52 -4.65 -19.57
CA THR A 257 -5.75 -4.14 -18.95
C THR A 257 -5.59 -3.90 -17.45
N ARG A 258 -4.97 -4.85 -16.73
CA ARG A 258 -4.68 -4.69 -15.30
C ARG A 258 -3.79 -3.47 -15.05
N GLN A 259 -2.71 -3.31 -15.80
CA GLN A 259 -1.77 -2.21 -15.60
C GLN A 259 -2.38 -0.86 -15.96
N LEU A 260 -3.20 -0.78 -17.01
CA LEU A 260 -3.97 0.42 -17.35
C LEU A 260 -4.95 0.80 -16.22
N PHE A 261 -5.61 -0.19 -15.61
CA PHE A 261 -6.47 0.05 -14.46
C PHE A 261 -5.69 0.59 -13.24
N ILE A 262 -4.52 0.02 -12.94
CA ILE A 262 -3.63 0.52 -11.89
C ILE A 262 -3.21 1.96 -12.20
N MET A 263 -2.79 2.24 -13.43
CA MET A 263 -2.39 3.58 -13.85
C MET A 263 -3.51 4.60 -13.70
N TYR A 264 -4.70 4.27 -14.20
CA TYR A 264 -5.89 5.09 -14.07
C TYR A 264 -6.18 5.42 -12.59
N THR A 265 -6.18 4.40 -11.75
CA THR A 265 -6.52 4.53 -10.33
C THR A 265 -5.45 5.31 -9.56
N ALA A 266 -4.17 5.06 -9.83
CA ALA A 266 -3.05 5.79 -9.24
C ALA A 266 -3.08 7.28 -9.61
N TRP A 267 -3.35 7.61 -10.89
CA TRP A 267 -3.47 8.99 -11.34
C TRP A 267 -4.61 9.75 -10.65
N HIS A 268 -5.78 9.11 -10.54
CA HIS A 268 -6.91 9.68 -9.81
C HIS A 268 -6.64 9.79 -8.30
N CYS A 269 -5.88 8.85 -7.73
CA CYS A 269 -5.43 8.93 -6.35
C CYS A 269 -4.50 10.12 -6.12
N ILE A 270 -3.50 10.37 -6.99
CA ILE A 270 -2.61 11.54 -6.89
C ILE A 270 -3.45 12.82 -6.89
N LYS A 271 -4.37 12.97 -7.84
CA LYS A 271 -5.23 14.16 -7.87
C LYS A 271 -6.11 14.25 -6.62
N GLY A 272 -6.63 13.13 -6.13
CA GLY A 272 -7.50 13.06 -4.96
C GLY A 272 -6.81 13.41 -3.64
N ILE A 273 -5.56 12.98 -3.43
CA ILE A 273 -4.80 13.29 -2.19
C ILE A 273 -4.32 14.75 -2.14
N TRP A 274 -4.13 15.39 -3.31
CA TRP A 274 -3.73 16.80 -3.44
C TRP A 274 -4.90 17.76 -3.54
N ALA A 275 -6.12 17.28 -3.76
CA ALA A 275 -7.32 18.11 -3.82
C ALA A 275 -7.57 18.80 -2.47
N LYS A 276 -7.96 20.08 -2.52
CA LYS A 276 -8.45 20.79 -1.33
C LYS A 276 -9.71 20.08 -0.83
N GLN A 277 -9.89 20.01 0.49
CA GLN A 277 -11.02 19.32 1.13
C GLN A 277 -12.35 19.71 0.46
N GLY A 278 -13.02 18.75 -0.19
CA GLY A 278 -14.37 18.90 -0.72
C GLY A 278 -14.51 19.22 -2.21
N GLU A 279 -13.44 19.25 -3.01
CA GLU A 279 -13.49 19.63 -4.43
C GLU A 279 -13.07 18.51 -5.41
N PHE A 280 -13.56 17.28 -5.23
CA PHE A 280 -13.38 16.26 -6.26
C PHE A 280 -14.74 15.77 -6.75
N GLU A 281 -15.18 16.33 -7.87
CA GLU A 281 -16.33 15.86 -8.64
C GLU A 281 -15.85 14.86 -9.69
N TYR A 282 -16.50 13.69 -9.76
CA TYR A 282 -16.20 12.68 -10.76
C TYR A 282 -17.12 12.92 -11.94
N ASN A 283 -16.57 13.46 -13.01
CA ASN A 283 -17.30 13.80 -14.24
C ASN A 283 -17.79 12.57 -15.05
N ALA A 284 -17.71 11.34 -14.51
CA ALA A 284 -18.20 10.16 -15.22
C ALA A 284 -19.68 9.86 -14.94
N TYR A 285 -20.18 10.16 -13.74
CA TYR A 285 -21.61 9.99 -13.42
C TYR A 285 -22.46 11.19 -13.82
N SER A 286 -21.88 12.40 -13.91
CA SER A 286 -22.58 13.55 -14.53
C SER A 286 -22.88 13.27 -15.99
N LYS A 287 -21.90 12.76 -16.76
CA LYS A 287 -22.10 12.43 -18.17
C LYS A 287 -23.03 11.25 -18.43
N LEU A 288 -23.04 10.23 -17.56
CA LEU A 288 -23.98 9.11 -17.67
C LEU A 288 -25.40 9.52 -17.26
N SER A 289 -25.56 10.29 -16.18
CA SER A 289 -26.84 10.86 -15.75
C SER A 289 -27.37 11.89 -16.75
N GLU A 290 -26.51 12.71 -17.35
CA GLU A 290 -26.89 13.63 -18.45
C GLU A 290 -27.31 12.85 -19.69
N LYS A 291 -26.66 11.73 -20.01
CA LYS A 291 -27.08 10.85 -21.11
C LYS A 291 -28.41 10.17 -20.82
N GLU A 292 -28.60 9.66 -19.61
CA GLU A 292 -29.83 8.99 -19.19
C GLU A 292 -31.00 9.99 -19.12
N ASN A 293 -30.74 11.23 -18.68
CA ASN A 293 -31.70 12.33 -18.72
C ASN A 293 -31.97 12.86 -20.13
N SER A 294 -31.03 12.74 -21.07
CA SER A 294 -31.29 13.09 -22.47
C SER A 294 -32.07 12.00 -23.21
N PHE A 295 -31.90 10.72 -22.85
CA PHE A 295 -32.71 9.61 -23.35
C PHE A 295 -34.13 9.57 -22.77
N ASN A 296 -34.32 9.99 -21.51
CA ASN A 296 -35.66 10.07 -20.90
C ASN A 296 -36.44 11.35 -21.27
N LYS A 297 -35.82 12.28 -22.00
CA LYS A 297 -36.45 13.52 -22.50
C LYS A 297 -36.66 13.53 -24.02
N ALA A 298 -36.29 12.44 -24.71
CA ALA A 298 -36.59 12.19 -26.12
C ALA A 298 -37.77 11.21 -26.21
#